data_AF-A0A7S0SL00-F1
#
_entry.id   AF-A0A7S0SL00-F1
#
_cell.length_a   1.000
_cell.length_b   1.000
_cell.length_c   1.000
_cell.angle_alpha   90.00
_cell.angle_beta   90.00
_cell.angle_gamma   90.00
#
_symmetry.space_group_name_H-M   'P 1'
#
loop_
_entity.id
_entity.type
_entity.pdbx_description
1 polymer ?
#
loop_
_entity_poly.entity_id
_entity_poly.type
_entity_poly.pdbx_seq_one_letter_code
_entity_poly.pdbx_strand_id
1 'polypeptide(L)'
;MPAPSGHGQRNKGHNTGRHSSKSTRNKHKVAGSDGTGHRKTIKTGVGIGNKAERALRAKQIRDARRVEILDEKRNSRSAPKVVALLALNEDVDMAAFIGDFAAAAGATDCAGLVKSMSTAPNVPVTFAVDRHRHRLSLLVVRAASPLAALEVIKVADLLLVVSPVTGAGTGADAEAGDDDDMVTGTSGGAGTTSVGDVEASAEVASTLQVLRAQGLPPALCVLQGLQHVPHKKRAAVRHAATAAVQRALQLPADRVKAVPADSRAEQLELVRQVAEQRGVQPRWRAQRAYLLAERADVTPEPPAGYSPEVGAAAGVG
;
A
#
# COMPACT_ATOMS: atom_id res chain seq x y z
N MET A 1 33.76 -29.15 -18.53
CA MET A 1 32.74 -30.22 -18.42
C MET A 1 33.46 -31.54 -18.23
N PRO A 2 33.18 -32.25 -17.12
CA PRO A 2 32.42 -33.49 -17.22
C PRO A 2 31.19 -33.51 -16.30
N ALA A 3 30.21 -34.33 -16.68
CA ALA A 3 28.83 -34.36 -16.21
C ALA A 3 28.63 -34.99 -14.81
N PRO A 4 27.53 -34.66 -14.09
CA PRO A 4 27.12 -35.43 -12.92
C PRO A 4 26.68 -36.85 -13.32
N SER A 5 27.23 -37.83 -12.61
CA SER A 5 27.09 -39.26 -12.81
C SER A 5 25.68 -39.78 -12.52
N GLY A 6 25.23 -40.73 -13.36
CA GLY A 6 23.90 -41.37 -13.30
C GLY A 6 23.75 -42.42 -12.20
N HIS A 7 24.00 -42.06 -10.95
CA HIS A 7 23.79 -42.93 -9.79
C HIS A 7 22.62 -42.46 -8.94
N GLY A 8 21.42 -42.55 -9.51
CA GLY A 8 20.19 -42.65 -8.73
C GLY A 8 19.79 -44.12 -8.66
N GLN A 9 19.75 -44.72 -7.46
CA GLN A 9 19.18 -46.05 -7.28
C GLN A 9 17.72 -46.04 -7.74
N ARG A 10 17.44 -46.63 -8.90
CA ARG A 10 16.09 -47.03 -9.29
C ARG A 10 15.77 -48.30 -8.52
N ASN A 11 14.89 -48.21 -7.54
CA ASN A 11 14.35 -49.38 -6.84
C ASN A 11 13.90 -50.41 -7.89
N LYS A 12 14.50 -51.62 -7.82
CA LYS A 12 14.11 -52.76 -8.65
C LYS A 12 12.63 -53.04 -8.38
N GLY A 13 11.80 -52.99 -9.43
CA GLY A 13 10.44 -53.48 -9.36
C GLY A 13 10.46 -54.97 -9.05
N HIS A 14 9.77 -55.39 -8.00
CA HIS A 14 9.63 -56.80 -7.67
C HIS A 14 8.95 -57.54 -8.83
N ASN A 15 9.56 -58.65 -9.27
CA ASN A 15 8.99 -59.54 -10.27
C ASN A 15 7.78 -60.26 -9.66
N THR A 16 6.57 -59.75 -9.87
CA THR A 16 5.36 -60.49 -9.54
C THR A 16 5.19 -61.57 -10.60
N GLY A 17 5.59 -62.79 -10.23
CA GLY A 17 5.43 -63.99 -11.03
C GLY A 17 4.02 -64.13 -11.61
N ARG A 18 3.92 -64.88 -12.72
CA ARG A 18 2.70 -65.13 -13.52
C ARG A 18 1.52 -65.64 -12.69
N HIS A 19 0.86 -64.74 -11.99
CA HIS A 19 -0.49 -64.97 -11.48
C HIS A 19 -1.36 -63.81 -11.95
N SER A 20 -2.21 -64.15 -12.91
CA SER A 20 -3.27 -63.31 -13.45
C SER A 20 -4.04 -62.65 -12.31
N SER A 21 -3.91 -61.33 -12.16
CA SER A 21 -4.60 -60.59 -11.10
C SER A 21 -6.11 -60.85 -11.15
N LYS A 22 -6.80 -60.87 -10.01
CA LYS A 22 -8.25 -61.13 -9.92
C LYS A 22 -9.11 -60.28 -10.91
N SER A 23 -8.59 -59.16 -11.40
CA SER A 23 -9.22 -58.30 -12.42
C SER A 23 -9.32 -58.93 -13.83
N THR A 24 -8.40 -59.80 -14.24
CA THR A 24 -8.44 -60.45 -15.56
C THR A 24 -9.48 -61.57 -15.64
N ARG A 25 -9.80 -62.21 -14.50
CA ARG A 25 -10.88 -63.22 -14.42
C ARG A 25 -12.27 -62.66 -14.73
N ASN A 26 -12.49 -61.37 -14.50
CA ASN A 26 -13.78 -60.73 -14.79
C ASN A 26 -13.95 -60.35 -16.27
N LYS A 27 -12.92 -60.43 -17.10
CA LYS A 27 -13.02 -60.14 -18.55
C LYS A 27 -13.70 -61.26 -19.35
N HIS A 28 -13.76 -62.48 -18.81
CA HIS A 28 -14.35 -63.65 -19.47
C HIS A 28 -15.63 -64.17 -18.80
N LYS A 29 -16.22 -63.40 -17.88
CA LYS A 29 -17.49 -63.80 -17.25
C LYS A 29 -18.63 -63.50 -18.23
N VAL A 30 -19.09 -64.54 -18.94
CA VAL A 30 -20.32 -64.48 -19.74
C VAL A 30 -21.48 -64.17 -18.80
N ALA A 31 -22.26 -63.16 -19.14
CA ALA A 31 -23.35 -62.68 -18.29
C ALA A 31 -24.36 -63.81 -18.06
N GLY A 32 -24.47 -64.28 -16.81
CA GLY A 32 -25.63 -65.04 -16.36
C GLY A 32 -26.84 -64.12 -16.44
N SER A 33 -27.84 -64.58 -17.20
CA SER A 33 -29.13 -63.92 -17.37
C SER A 33 -29.90 -63.97 -16.06
N ASP A 34 -29.61 -63.06 -15.13
CA ASP A 34 -30.51 -62.77 -14.01
C ASP A 34 -30.52 -61.26 -13.76
N GLY A 35 -31.71 -60.70 -13.96
CA GLY A 35 -31.97 -59.29 -13.89
C GLY A 35 -31.69 -58.71 -12.51
N THR A 36 -30.72 -57.82 -12.43
CA THR A 36 -30.80 -56.71 -11.49
C THR A 36 -30.08 -55.53 -12.14
N GLY A 37 -30.88 -54.64 -12.75
CA GLY A 37 -30.37 -53.44 -13.39
C GLY A 37 -29.47 -52.70 -12.42
N HIS A 38 -28.16 -52.66 -12.71
CA HIS A 38 -27.24 -51.78 -12.01
C HIS A 38 -27.71 -50.35 -12.26
N ARG A 39 -28.44 -49.80 -11.30
CA ARG A 39 -28.78 -48.38 -11.26
C ARG A 39 -27.44 -47.65 -11.28
N LYS A 40 -27.07 -47.08 -12.43
CA LYS A 40 -25.81 -46.36 -12.61
C LYS A 40 -25.72 -45.34 -11.48
N THR A 41 -24.82 -45.55 -10.53
CA THR A 41 -24.58 -44.60 -9.46
C THR A 41 -24.31 -43.26 -10.11
N ILE A 42 -25.10 -42.24 -9.77
CA ILE A 42 -24.89 -40.88 -10.23
C ILE A 42 -23.47 -40.52 -9.80
N LYS A 43 -22.54 -40.46 -10.76
CA LYS A 43 -21.15 -40.07 -10.46
C LYS A 43 -21.21 -38.63 -9.96
N THR A 44 -21.09 -38.44 -8.66
CA THR A 44 -20.88 -37.13 -8.03
C THR A 44 -19.55 -36.57 -8.56
N GLY A 45 -19.62 -35.78 -9.63
CA GLY A 45 -18.46 -35.36 -10.42
C GLY A 45 -18.71 -35.10 -11.91
N VAL A 46 -19.95 -35.27 -12.40
CA VAL A 46 -20.33 -34.79 -13.74
C VAL A 46 -20.07 -33.28 -13.81
N GLY A 47 -19.06 -32.88 -14.60
CA GLY A 47 -18.65 -31.48 -14.78
C GLY A 47 -17.24 -31.12 -14.28
N ILE A 48 -16.69 -31.87 -13.31
CA ILE A 48 -15.37 -31.56 -12.73
C ILE A 48 -14.22 -31.94 -13.68
N GLY A 49 -14.50 -32.74 -14.70
CA GLY A 49 -13.53 -33.12 -15.71
C GLY A 49 -12.46 -34.08 -15.19
N ASN A 50 -11.72 -34.69 -16.09
CA ASN A 50 -10.60 -35.57 -15.71
C ASN A 50 -9.47 -34.78 -15.01
N LYS A 51 -8.47 -35.46 -14.42
CA LYS A 51 -7.35 -34.79 -13.72
C LYS A 51 -6.62 -33.77 -14.62
N ALA A 52 -6.48 -34.08 -15.91
CA ALA A 52 -5.83 -33.19 -16.88
C ALA A 52 -6.69 -31.95 -17.18
N GLU A 53 -8.00 -32.10 -17.35
CA GLU A 53 -8.96 -31.01 -17.53
C GLU A 53 -9.01 -30.08 -16.31
N ARG A 54 -8.94 -30.64 -15.09
CA ARG A 54 -8.80 -29.82 -13.87
C ARG A 54 -7.51 -29.02 -13.86
N ALA A 55 -6.39 -29.64 -14.22
CA ALA A 55 -5.10 -28.97 -14.30
C ALA A 55 -5.10 -27.86 -15.37
N LEU A 56 -5.71 -28.12 -16.53
CA LEU A 56 -5.85 -27.15 -17.61
C LEU A 56 -6.74 -25.97 -17.21
N ARG A 57 -7.90 -26.23 -16.60
CA ARG A 57 -8.78 -25.17 -16.07
C ARG A 57 -8.07 -24.32 -15.02
N ALA A 58 -7.35 -24.94 -14.10
CA ALA A 58 -6.56 -24.22 -13.10
C ALA A 58 -5.42 -23.39 -13.74
N LYS A 59 -4.84 -23.85 -14.84
CA LYS A 59 -3.88 -23.05 -15.63
C LYS A 59 -4.57 -21.88 -16.31
N GLN A 60 -5.69 -22.11 -17.01
CA GLN A 60 -6.47 -21.06 -17.69
C GLN A 60 -6.91 -19.97 -16.72
N ILE A 61 -7.42 -20.33 -15.54
CA ILE A 61 -7.83 -19.36 -14.50
C ILE A 61 -6.62 -18.54 -14.02
N ARG A 62 -5.45 -19.17 -13.83
CA ARG A 62 -4.23 -18.46 -13.43
C ARG A 62 -3.72 -17.53 -14.51
N ASP A 63 -3.72 -17.98 -15.75
CA ASP A 63 -3.26 -17.19 -16.89
C ASP A 63 -4.20 -15.99 -17.13
N ALA A 64 -5.51 -16.20 -17.05
CA ALA A 64 -6.51 -15.12 -17.13
C ALA A 64 -6.32 -14.07 -16.02
N ARG A 65 -6.20 -14.50 -14.76
CA ARG A 65 -5.92 -13.59 -13.62
C ARG A 65 -4.60 -12.86 -13.78
N ARG A 66 -3.57 -13.50 -14.34
CA ARG A 66 -2.27 -12.87 -14.58
C ARG A 66 -2.39 -11.75 -15.61
N VAL A 67 -3.12 -11.97 -16.70
CA VAL A 67 -3.39 -10.94 -17.71
C VAL A 67 -4.15 -9.76 -17.09
N GLU A 68 -5.23 -10.05 -16.35
CA GLU A 68 -6.03 -9.04 -15.65
C GLU A 68 -5.18 -8.15 -14.71
N ILE A 69 -4.33 -8.78 -13.88
CA ILE A 69 -3.44 -8.05 -12.96
C ILE A 69 -2.39 -7.22 -13.73
N LEU A 70 -1.88 -7.72 -14.85
CA LEU A 70 -0.91 -6.99 -15.67
C LEU A 70 -1.55 -5.76 -16.32
N ASP A 71 -2.78 -5.89 -16.82
CA ASP A 71 -3.50 -4.77 -17.42
C ASP A 71 -3.89 -3.73 -16.38
N GLU A 72 -4.33 -4.15 -15.19
CA GLU A 72 -4.53 -3.24 -14.06
C GLU A 72 -3.26 -2.45 -13.70
N LYS A 73 -2.10 -3.12 -13.65
CA LYS A 73 -0.80 -2.48 -13.37
C LYS A 73 -0.32 -1.53 -14.48
N ARG A 74 -0.67 -1.81 -15.73
CA ARG A 74 -0.37 -0.92 -16.87
C ARG A 74 -1.24 0.33 -16.78
N ASN A 75 -2.54 0.14 -16.51
CA ASN A 75 -3.48 1.25 -16.38
C ASN A 75 -3.14 2.15 -15.18
N SER A 76 -2.74 1.58 -14.04
CA SER A 76 -2.33 2.36 -12.86
C SER A 76 -1.05 3.20 -13.05
N ARG A 77 -0.31 2.97 -14.15
CA ARG A 77 0.90 3.73 -14.51
C ARG A 77 0.66 4.81 -15.56
N SER A 78 -0.52 4.83 -16.17
CA SER A 78 -0.84 5.77 -17.25
C SER A 78 -1.00 7.21 -16.74
N ALA A 79 -1.65 7.37 -15.60
CA ALA A 79 -1.83 8.65 -14.91
C ALA A 79 -0.91 8.75 -13.67
N PRO A 80 -0.53 9.96 -13.25
CA PRO A 80 0.13 10.16 -11.97
C PRO A 80 -0.72 9.61 -10.83
N LYS A 81 -0.09 8.87 -9.92
CA LYS A 81 -0.73 8.37 -8.72
C LYS A 81 -0.87 9.51 -7.71
N VAL A 82 -2.09 9.78 -7.25
CA VAL A 82 -2.35 10.88 -6.32
C VAL A 82 -2.11 10.42 -4.89
N VAL A 83 -1.19 11.09 -4.19
CA VAL A 83 -0.81 10.79 -2.81
C VAL A 83 -1.16 11.97 -1.92
N ALA A 84 -2.12 11.75 -1.02
CA ALA A 84 -2.50 12.71 -0.01
C ALA A 84 -1.55 12.61 1.19
N LEU A 85 -1.04 13.74 1.66
CA LEU A 85 -0.14 13.84 2.81
C LEU A 85 -0.87 14.48 3.99
N LEU A 86 -0.93 13.81 5.12
CA LEU A 86 -1.56 14.30 6.34
C LEU A 86 -0.57 14.23 7.50
N ALA A 87 -0.27 15.38 8.11
CA ALA A 87 0.39 15.44 9.41
C ALA A 87 -0.61 15.02 10.50
N LEU A 88 -0.20 14.14 11.40
CA LEU A 88 -1.05 13.69 12.52
C LEU A 88 -1.22 14.80 13.58
N ASN A 89 -0.18 15.60 13.80
CA ASN A 89 -0.15 16.70 14.76
C ASN A 89 0.85 17.78 14.29
N GLU A 90 1.00 18.84 15.09
CA GLU A 90 1.83 20.01 14.77
C GLU A 90 3.34 19.76 14.92
N ASP A 91 3.75 18.70 15.60
CA ASP A 91 5.16 18.33 15.79
C ASP A 91 5.80 17.78 14.50
N VAL A 92 5.00 17.51 13.46
CA VAL A 92 5.47 17.03 12.17
C VAL A 92 5.93 18.18 11.29
N ASP A 93 7.22 18.21 10.98
CA ASP A 93 7.73 19.03 9.89
C ASP A 93 7.44 18.37 8.52
N MET A 94 6.29 18.74 7.96
CA MET A 94 5.88 18.28 6.63
C MET A 94 6.80 18.75 5.52
N ALA A 95 7.42 19.93 5.64
CA ALA A 95 8.29 20.46 4.61
C ALA A 95 9.60 19.66 4.53
N ALA A 96 10.20 19.36 5.69
CA ALA A 96 11.35 18.47 5.78
C ALA A 96 11.02 17.07 5.25
N PHE A 97 9.88 16.49 5.68
CA PHE A 97 9.42 15.20 5.19
C PHE A 97 9.28 15.15 3.67
N ILE A 98 8.62 16.15 3.07
CA ILE A 98 8.43 16.23 1.62
C ILE A 98 9.78 16.34 0.90
N GLY A 99 10.70 17.14 1.44
CA GLY A 99 12.06 17.27 0.90
C GLY A 99 12.81 15.94 0.88
N ASP A 100 12.82 15.22 2.01
CA ASP A 100 13.48 13.92 2.13
C ASP A 100 12.84 12.85 1.23
N PHE A 101 11.50 12.83 1.18
CA PHE A 101 10.74 11.92 0.32
C PHE A 101 11.03 12.19 -1.16
N ALA A 102 11.02 13.46 -1.59
CA ALA A 102 11.32 13.87 -2.96
C ALA A 102 12.77 13.53 -3.35
N ALA A 103 13.72 13.78 -2.44
CA ALA A 103 15.13 13.45 -2.66
C ALA A 103 15.36 11.93 -2.78
N ALA A 104 14.70 11.13 -1.94
CA ALA A 104 14.73 9.67 -2.04
C ALA A 104 14.06 9.17 -3.33
N ALA A 105 12.99 9.83 -3.77
CA ALA A 105 12.31 9.51 -5.01
C ALA A 105 13.11 9.89 -6.28
N GLY A 106 14.17 10.68 -6.14
CA GLY A 106 15.03 11.12 -7.24
C GLY A 106 14.48 12.35 -7.97
N ALA A 107 13.65 13.17 -7.31
CA ALA A 107 13.16 14.42 -7.88
C ALA A 107 14.33 15.39 -8.12
N THR A 108 14.35 16.05 -9.28
CA THR A 108 15.43 16.96 -9.68
C THR A 108 15.42 18.28 -8.91
N ASP A 109 14.23 18.80 -8.57
CA ASP A 109 14.05 20.06 -7.84
C ASP A 109 13.20 19.84 -6.58
N CYS A 110 13.86 19.35 -5.53
CA CYS A 110 13.19 19.10 -4.25
C CYS A 110 12.76 20.39 -3.55
N ALA A 111 13.60 21.44 -3.62
CA ALA A 111 13.34 22.72 -2.97
C ALA A 111 12.17 23.47 -3.62
N GLY A 112 12.11 23.51 -4.96
CA GLY A 112 11.00 24.08 -5.69
C GLY A 112 9.69 23.33 -5.47
N LEU A 113 9.76 21.99 -5.35
CA LEU A 113 8.59 21.17 -4.99
C LEU A 113 8.05 21.54 -3.60
N VAL A 114 8.91 21.56 -2.58
CA VAL A 114 8.51 21.95 -1.21
C VAL A 114 7.92 23.35 -1.22
N LYS A 115 8.59 24.32 -1.85
CA LYS A 115 8.11 25.70 -1.96
C LYS A 115 6.74 25.80 -2.64
N SER A 116 6.53 25.05 -3.72
CA SER A 116 5.25 25.03 -4.45
C SER A 116 4.13 24.50 -3.57
N MET A 117 4.37 23.41 -2.83
CA MET A 117 3.41 22.81 -1.92
C MET A 117 3.13 23.69 -0.69
N SER A 118 4.12 24.42 -0.17
CA SER A 118 3.93 25.38 0.92
C SER A 118 3.16 26.62 0.49
N THR A 119 3.40 27.12 -0.74
CA THR A 119 2.76 28.33 -1.26
C THR A 119 1.31 28.05 -1.68
N ALA A 120 1.07 26.93 -2.34
CA ALA A 120 -0.22 26.54 -2.89
C ALA A 120 -0.56 25.08 -2.48
N PRO A 121 -0.92 24.82 -1.22
CA PRO A 121 -1.14 23.46 -0.71
C PRO A 121 -2.31 22.71 -1.36
N ASN A 122 -3.23 23.44 -1.99
CA ASN A 122 -4.38 22.87 -2.70
C ASN A 122 -4.06 22.53 -4.17
N VAL A 123 -2.87 22.86 -4.66
CA VAL A 123 -2.43 22.57 -6.02
C VAL A 123 -1.56 21.31 -5.98
N PRO A 124 -1.87 20.29 -6.78
CA PRO A 124 -1.04 19.09 -6.87
C PRO A 124 0.34 19.41 -7.44
N VAL A 125 1.37 18.78 -6.90
CA VAL A 125 2.71 18.82 -7.49
C VAL A 125 3.10 17.45 -8.00
N THR A 126 3.24 17.33 -9.32
CA THR A 126 3.53 16.08 -10.00
C THR A 126 5.01 15.98 -10.37
N PHE A 127 5.63 14.84 -10.08
CA PHE A 127 6.99 14.52 -10.50
C PHE A 127 7.15 13.04 -10.86
N ALA A 128 8.22 12.73 -11.58
CA ALA A 128 8.56 11.37 -11.99
C ALA A 128 9.44 10.68 -10.93
N VAL A 129 9.18 9.40 -10.72
CA VAL A 129 9.98 8.48 -9.90
C VAL A 129 10.53 7.40 -10.82
N ASP A 130 11.64 7.72 -11.47
CA ASP A 130 12.21 6.92 -12.56
C ASP A 130 12.57 5.49 -12.12
N ARG A 131 13.08 5.35 -10.88
CA ARG A 131 13.45 4.06 -10.29
C ARG A 131 12.30 3.05 -10.32
N HIS A 132 11.06 3.52 -10.12
CA HIS A 132 9.87 2.68 -10.10
C HIS A 132 9.03 2.81 -11.37
N ARG A 133 9.43 3.66 -12.33
CA ARG A 133 8.67 3.99 -13.55
C ARG A 133 7.24 4.41 -13.23
N HIS A 134 7.10 5.27 -12.22
CA HIS A 134 5.83 5.82 -11.78
C HIS A 134 5.90 7.35 -11.75
N ARG A 135 4.76 8.01 -11.91
CA ARG A 135 4.60 9.44 -11.63
C ARG A 135 3.77 9.59 -10.37
N LEU A 136 4.18 10.46 -9.47
CA LEU A 136 3.46 10.77 -8.24
C LEU A 136 2.97 12.21 -8.30
N SER A 137 1.74 12.43 -7.83
CA SER A 137 1.15 13.76 -7.64
C SER A 137 0.87 13.92 -6.15
N LEU A 138 1.61 14.81 -5.48
CA LEU A 138 1.44 15.03 -4.04
C LEU A 138 0.42 16.14 -3.78
N LEU A 139 -0.43 15.93 -2.77
CA LEU A 139 -1.38 16.92 -2.25
C LEU A 139 -1.31 16.94 -0.73
N VAL A 140 -1.28 18.13 -0.12
CA VAL A 140 -1.28 18.28 1.34
C VAL A 140 -2.72 18.37 1.85
N VAL A 141 -3.05 17.52 2.81
CA VAL A 141 -4.33 17.55 3.51
C VAL A 141 -4.24 18.61 4.61
N ARG A 142 -5.00 19.69 4.46
CA ARG A 142 -5.08 20.77 5.46
C ARG A 142 -6.11 20.43 6.53
N ALA A 143 -5.64 20.00 7.70
CA ALA A 143 -6.50 19.65 8.82
C ALA A 143 -7.35 20.83 9.34
N ALA A 144 -6.86 22.07 9.20
CA ALA A 144 -7.60 23.28 9.58
C ALA A 144 -8.86 23.54 8.71
N SER A 145 -9.01 22.88 7.55
CA SER A 145 -10.16 23.06 6.65
C SER A 145 -10.75 21.70 6.25
N PRO A 146 -11.80 21.22 6.95
CA PRO A 146 -12.38 19.90 6.70
C PRO A 146 -12.88 19.71 5.26
N LEU A 147 -13.44 20.75 4.65
CA LEU A 147 -13.94 20.69 3.28
C LEU A 147 -12.81 20.58 2.25
N ALA A 148 -11.72 21.34 2.42
CA ALA A 148 -10.56 21.21 1.54
C ALA A 148 -9.91 19.83 1.69
N ALA A 149 -9.79 19.33 2.92
CA ALA A 149 -9.30 17.99 3.20
C ALA A 149 -10.15 16.90 2.51
N LEU A 150 -11.49 17.06 2.52
CA LEU A 150 -12.39 16.15 1.83
C LEU A 150 -12.14 16.10 0.33
N GLU A 151 -11.97 17.25 -0.32
CA GLU A 151 -11.70 17.30 -1.76
C GLU A 151 -10.39 16.59 -2.12
N VAL A 152 -9.34 16.73 -1.31
CA VAL A 152 -8.07 16.00 -1.48
C VAL A 152 -8.26 14.49 -1.32
N ILE A 153 -8.97 14.06 -0.27
CA ILE A 153 -9.20 12.62 -0.01
C ILE A 153 -10.07 11.96 -1.09
N LYS A 154 -11.02 12.70 -1.66
CA LYS A 154 -11.87 12.20 -2.77
C LYS A 154 -11.05 11.81 -3.99
N VAL A 155 -10.00 12.56 -4.33
CA VAL A 155 -9.16 12.30 -5.50
C VAL A 155 -7.97 11.38 -5.23
N ALA A 156 -7.56 11.23 -3.96
CA ALA A 156 -6.39 10.46 -3.59
C ALA A 156 -6.50 8.95 -3.88
N ASP A 157 -5.39 8.37 -4.34
CA ASP A 157 -5.21 6.92 -4.49
C ASP A 157 -4.56 6.29 -3.25
N LEU A 158 -3.84 7.10 -2.46
CA LEU A 158 -3.13 6.69 -1.26
C LEU A 158 -3.10 7.86 -0.26
N LEU A 159 -3.29 7.56 1.02
CA LEU A 159 -3.11 8.50 2.12
C LEU A 159 -1.82 8.16 2.89
N LEU A 160 -0.89 9.08 2.97
CA LEU A 160 0.26 9.01 3.88
C LEU A 160 -0.05 9.82 5.13
N VAL A 161 -0.12 9.14 6.26
CA VAL A 161 -0.26 9.80 7.57
C VAL A 161 1.11 9.82 8.22
N VAL A 162 1.68 11.02 8.34
CA VAL A 162 2.97 11.25 8.97
C VAL A 162 2.74 11.48 10.46
N SER A 163 3.35 10.65 11.29
CA SER A 163 3.27 10.70 12.74
C SER A 163 4.68 10.94 13.27
N PRO A 164 4.87 11.93 14.15
CA PRO A 164 6.12 12.04 14.87
C PRO A 164 6.15 10.97 15.95
N VAL A 165 7.36 10.64 16.33
CA VAL A 165 7.67 9.71 17.40
C VAL A 165 8.62 10.45 18.33
N THR A 166 8.10 10.92 19.45
CA THR A 166 8.90 11.49 20.51
C THR A 166 9.40 10.36 21.41
N GLY A 167 10.71 10.22 21.53
CA GLY A 167 11.30 9.40 22.57
C GLY A 167 11.17 10.17 23.88
N ALA A 168 10.38 9.68 24.84
CA ALA A 168 10.50 10.13 26.23
C ALA A 168 11.94 9.85 26.71
N GLY A 169 12.80 10.85 26.58
CA GLY A 169 14.24 10.71 26.65
C GLY A 169 15.01 12.02 26.42
N THR A 170 14.42 13.17 26.77
CA THR A 170 15.21 14.33 27.21
C THR A 170 15.35 14.26 28.72
N GLY A 171 16.10 13.26 29.18
CA GLY A 171 16.72 13.25 30.50
C GLY A 171 18.21 13.41 30.25
N ALA A 172 18.72 14.62 30.47
CA ALA A 172 20.13 14.81 30.74
C ALA A 172 20.53 13.91 31.93
N ASP A 173 21.71 13.30 31.81
CA ASP A 173 22.54 12.76 32.90
C ASP A 173 21.85 11.77 33.86
N ALA A 174 21.93 10.47 33.54
CA ALA A 174 21.87 9.43 34.56
C ALA A 174 22.98 8.41 34.28
N GLU A 175 24.06 8.58 35.06
CA GLU A 175 25.21 7.72 35.20
C GLU A 175 24.86 6.23 35.22
N ALA A 176 25.74 5.44 34.60
CA ALA A 176 25.72 4.00 34.66
C ALA A 176 26.11 3.53 36.08
N GLY A 177 25.12 3.36 36.94
CA GLY A 177 25.24 2.56 38.16
C GLY A 177 25.06 1.08 37.83
N ASP A 178 26.16 0.36 37.87
CA ASP A 178 26.21 -1.11 37.94
C ASP A 178 25.79 -1.49 39.36
N ASP A 179 24.61 -2.08 39.54
CA ASP A 179 24.23 -2.74 40.80
C ASP A 179 23.38 -3.98 40.49
N ASP A 180 23.99 -5.11 40.82
CA ASP A 180 23.50 -6.47 40.87
C ASP A 180 22.58 -6.60 42.10
N ASP A 181 21.29 -6.89 41.95
CA ASP A 181 20.52 -7.44 43.07
C ASP A 181 19.34 -8.34 42.66
N MET A 182 19.14 -9.34 43.50
CA MET A 182 18.42 -10.57 43.31
C MET A 182 17.15 -10.58 44.19
N VAL A 183 16.01 -10.97 43.60
CA VAL A 183 14.85 -11.65 44.24
C VAL A 183 13.95 -10.85 45.22
N THR A 184 12.66 -10.69 44.88
CA THR A 184 11.47 -11.31 45.54
C THR A 184 10.12 -10.65 45.15
N GLY A 185 9.08 -11.49 44.99
CA GLY A 185 7.76 -11.30 45.62
C GLY A 185 6.82 -10.15 45.21
N THR A 186 5.73 -10.53 44.50
CA THR A 186 4.33 -10.05 44.67
C THR A 186 4.05 -8.64 45.21
N SER A 187 3.50 -7.77 44.36
CA SER A 187 2.13 -7.17 44.46
C SER A 187 2.00 -5.93 43.57
N GLY A 188 0.75 -5.63 43.17
CA GLY A 188 0.25 -4.46 42.45
C GLY A 188 1.20 -3.35 42.01
N GLY A 189 1.25 -3.11 40.71
CA GLY A 189 1.77 -1.87 40.13
C GLY A 189 1.49 -1.86 38.64
N ALA A 190 0.50 -1.08 38.22
CA ALA A 190 0.30 -0.72 36.83
C ALA A 190 1.56 -0.01 36.34
N GLY A 191 2.49 -0.76 35.74
CA GLY A 191 3.62 -0.20 35.01
C GLY A 191 3.11 0.44 33.74
N THR A 192 2.50 1.63 33.84
CA THR A 192 2.34 2.51 32.69
C THR A 192 3.73 3.02 32.35
N THR A 193 4.51 2.22 31.63
CA THR A 193 5.55 2.81 30.79
C THR A 193 4.78 3.70 29.83
N SER A 194 4.83 5.02 30.03
CA SER A 194 4.23 5.99 29.11
C SER A 194 5.01 5.90 27.80
N VAL A 195 4.61 4.92 26.99
CA VAL A 195 5.00 4.84 25.58
C VAL A 195 4.35 6.07 24.97
N GLY A 196 5.18 7.07 24.63
CA GLY A 196 4.77 8.44 24.32
C GLY A 196 3.39 8.51 23.67
N ASP A 197 2.50 9.29 24.30
CA ASP A 197 1.12 9.48 23.87
C ASP A 197 1.11 10.21 22.52
N VAL A 198 1.29 9.46 21.44
CA VAL A 198 1.13 9.96 20.08
C VAL A 198 -0.37 10.14 19.89
N GLU A 199 -0.84 11.37 19.98
CA GLU A 199 -2.23 11.73 19.73
C GLU A 199 -2.36 12.68 18.53
N ALA A 200 -3.49 12.58 17.85
CA ALA A 200 -3.81 13.49 16.77
C ALA A 200 -4.18 14.86 17.35
N SER A 201 -3.73 15.94 16.71
CA SER A 201 -4.16 17.30 17.09
C SER A 201 -5.69 17.40 17.00
N ALA A 202 -6.30 18.26 17.83
CA ALA A 202 -7.74 18.43 17.89
C ALA A 202 -8.35 18.77 16.52
N GLU A 203 -7.66 19.59 15.72
CA GLU A 203 -8.07 19.93 14.35
C GLU A 203 -8.09 18.70 13.43
N VAL A 204 -7.02 17.90 13.50
CA VAL A 204 -6.88 16.65 12.74
C VAL A 204 -7.97 15.66 13.16
N ALA A 205 -8.24 15.53 14.45
CA ALA A 205 -9.28 14.66 14.98
C ALA A 205 -10.68 15.06 14.47
N SER A 206 -11.01 16.34 14.45
CA SER A 206 -12.27 16.86 13.91
C SER A 206 -12.40 16.60 12.40
N THR A 207 -11.38 16.95 11.62
CA THR A 207 -11.36 16.73 10.17
C THR A 207 -11.44 15.24 9.82
N LEU A 208 -10.74 14.38 10.57
CA LEU A 208 -10.79 12.93 10.37
C LEU A 208 -12.18 12.35 10.54
N GLN A 209 -13.06 12.90 11.38
CA GLN A 209 -14.45 12.43 11.48
C GLN A 209 -15.16 12.52 10.13
N VAL A 210 -14.98 13.65 9.43
CA VAL A 210 -15.59 13.88 8.12
C VAL A 210 -14.93 13.02 7.04
N LEU A 211 -13.60 12.90 7.07
CA LEU A 211 -12.86 12.05 6.12
C LEU A 211 -13.22 10.57 6.25
N ARG A 212 -13.44 10.08 7.48
CA ARG A 212 -13.90 8.71 7.75
C ARG A 212 -15.30 8.48 7.20
N ALA A 213 -16.21 9.44 7.34
CA ALA A 213 -17.56 9.35 6.80
C ALA A 213 -17.57 9.28 5.26
N GLN A 214 -16.66 9.99 4.59
CA GLN A 214 -16.50 9.91 3.13
C GLN A 214 -15.89 8.58 2.66
N GLY A 215 -15.05 7.97 3.50
CA GLY A 215 -14.28 6.78 3.19
C GLY A 215 -12.84 7.15 2.78
N LEU A 216 -11.88 6.59 3.51
CA LEU A 216 -10.46 6.83 3.28
C LEU A 216 -9.91 5.91 2.18
N PRO A 217 -8.98 6.40 1.32
CA PRO A 217 -8.19 5.54 0.46
C PRO A 217 -7.28 4.63 1.29
N PRO A 218 -6.59 3.65 0.67
CA PRO A 218 -5.53 2.90 1.35
C PRO A 218 -4.56 3.86 2.05
N ALA A 219 -4.23 3.57 3.31
CA ALA A 219 -3.40 4.44 4.14
C ALA A 219 -2.08 3.77 4.53
N LEU A 220 -0.99 4.53 4.55
CA LEU A 220 0.28 4.13 5.16
C LEU A 220 0.60 5.08 6.31
N CYS A 221 1.10 4.51 7.40
CA CYS A 221 1.60 5.25 8.55
C CYS A 221 3.09 5.46 8.38
N VAL A 222 3.53 6.71 8.39
CA VAL A 222 4.94 7.10 8.30
C VAL A 222 5.38 7.59 9.67
N LEU A 223 6.47 7.02 10.20
CA LEU A 223 6.99 7.38 11.52
C LEU A 223 8.27 8.20 11.35
N GLN A 224 8.31 9.38 11.97
CA GLN A 224 9.50 10.24 12.04
C GLN A 224 10.03 10.32 13.47
N GLY A 225 11.35 10.29 13.66
CA GLY A 225 12.01 10.38 14.96
C GLY A 225 12.23 9.05 15.67
N LEU A 226 11.98 7.90 15.02
CA LEU A 226 12.20 6.58 15.60
C LEU A 226 13.70 6.33 15.89
N GLN A 227 14.60 6.95 15.13
CA GLN A 227 16.04 6.91 15.36
C GLN A 227 16.46 7.50 16.73
N HIS A 228 15.73 8.49 17.24
CA HIS A 228 16.01 9.13 18.53
C HIS A 228 15.51 8.30 19.72
N VAL A 229 14.72 7.26 19.47
CA VAL A 229 14.26 6.32 20.49
C VAL A 229 15.35 5.28 20.77
N PRO A 230 15.64 4.96 22.06
CA PRO A 230 16.57 3.89 22.41
C PRO A 230 16.18 2.55 21.77
N HIS A 231 17.17 1.81 21.26
CA HIS A 231 16.94 0.58 20.48
C HIS A 231 16.00 -0.43 21.17
N LYS A 232 16.14 -0.61 22.49
CA LYS A 232 15.30 -1.51 23.29
C LYS A 232 13.80 -1.12 23.28
N LYS A 233 13.49 0.18 23.13
CA LYS A 233 12.11 0.71 23.17
C LYS A 233 11.51 0.93 21.78
N ARG A 234 12.30 0.92 20.71
CA ARG A 234 11.85 1.22 19.33
C ARG A 234 10.66 0.37 18.88
N ALA A 235 10.67 -0.93 19.17
CA ALA A 235 9.58 -1.82 18.79
C ALA A 235 8.25 -1.42 19.48
N ALA A 236 8.30 -1.23 20.80
CA ALA A 236 7.13 -0.81 21.58
C ALA A 236 6.58 0.54 21.12
N VAL A 237 7.46 1.53 20.91
CA VAL A 237 7.07 2.86 20.44
C VAL A 237 6.50 2.82 19.02
N ARG A 238 7.10 2.05 18.11
CA ARG A 238 6.55 1.83 16.77
C ARG A 238 5.15 1.25 16.83
N HIS A 239 4.91 0.25 17.68
CA HIS A 239 3.59 -0.35 17.85
C HIS A 239 2.57 0.65 18.41
N ALA A 240 2.94 1.44 19.42
CA ALA A 240 2.06 2.46 20.00
C ALA A 240 1.70 3.56 19.00
N ALA A 241 2.69 4.12 18.27
CA ALA A 241 2.44 5.12 17.24
C ALA A 241 1.56 4.56 16.09
N THR A 242 1.79 3.31 15.71
CA THR A 242 0.94 2.63 14.72
C THR A 242 -0.49 2.47 15.24
N ALA A 243 -0.66 2.07 16.49
CA ALA A 243 -1.97 1.92 17.14
C ALA A 243 -2.69 3.27 17.29
N ALA A 244 -1.96 4.35 17.55
CA ALA A 244 -2.49 5.70 17.58
C ALA A 244 -3.06 6.14 16.23
N VAL A 245 -2.30 5.96 15.15
CA VAL A 245 -2.78 6.25 13.79
C VAL A 245 -3.96 5.35 13.43
N GLN A 246 -3.93 4.06 13.79
CA GLN A 246 -5.06 3.15 13.57
C GLN A 246 -6.33 3.61 14.29
N ARG A 247 -6.22 4.03 15.56
CA ARG A 247 -7.33 4.58 16.35
C ARG A 247 -7.85 5.88 15.72
N ALA A 248 -6.94 6.76 15.31
CA ALA A 248 -7.26 8.01 14.64
C ALA A 248 -7.88 7.80 13.25
N LEU A 249 -7.58 6.73 12.52
CA LEU A 249 -8.22 6.45 11.23
C LEU A 249 -9.46 5.55 11.36
N GLN A 250 -9.68 4.92 12.52
CA GLN A 250 -10.68 3.87 12.75
C GLN A 250 -10.59 2.74 11.71
N LEU A 251 -9.36 2.42 11.30
CA LEU A 251 -9.08 1.37 10.32
C LEU A 251 -8.75 0.05 11.01
N PRO A 252 -9.15 -1.11 10.45
CA PRO A 252 -8.70 -2.41 10.91
C PRO A 252 -7.18 -2.51 10.92
N ALA A 253 -6.61 -3.23 11.90
CA ALA A 253 -5.16 -3.34 12.09
C ALA A 253 -4.40 -3.85 10.85
N ASP A 254 -5.02 -4.71 10.04
CA ASP A 254 -4.43 -5.27 8.82
C ASP A 254 -4.29 -4.25 7.67
N ARG A 255 -4.93 -3.07 7.78
CA ARG A 255 -4.96 -2.07 6.70
C ARG A 255 -3.91 -0.97 6.82
N VAL A 256 -3.27 -0.81 7.98
CA VAL A 256 -2.32 0.28 8.24
C VAL A 256 -0.94 -0.31 8.44
N LYS A 257 -0.09 -0.18 7.43
CA LYS A 257 1.33 -0.54 7.53
C LYS A 257 2.13 0.67 8.00
N ALA A 258 2.94 0.48 9.04
CA ALA A 258 3.85 1.51 9.54
C ALA A 258 5.25 1.37 8.94
N VAL A 259 5.80 2.48 8.44
CA VAL A 259 7.10 2.57 7.79
C VAL A 259 7.88 3.71 8.47
N PRO A 260 9.05 3.44 9.08
CA PRO A 260 9.93 4.51 9.52
C PRO A 260 10.45 5.28 8.29
N ALA A 261 10.80 6.55 8.46
CA ALA A 261 11.26 7.40 7.36
C ALA A 261 12.42 8.33 7.79
N ASP A 262 13.26 7.86 8.70
CA ASP A 262 14.35 8.67 9.27
C ASP A 262 15.61 8.59 8.42
N SER A 263 15.95 7.40 7.93
CA SER A 263 17.12 7.18 7.09
C SER A 263 16.78 7.20 5.60
N ARG A 264 17.78 7.50 4.77
CA ARG A 264 17.62 7.44 3.30
C ARG A 264 17.18 6.05 2.81
N ALA A 265 17.67 4.97 3.44
CA ALA A 265 17.29 3.61 3.06
C ALA A 265 15.80 3.33 3.35
N GLU A 266 15.30 3.84 4.47
CA GLU A 266 13.89 3.74 4.85
C GLU A 266 13.00 4.61 3.95
N GLN A 267 13.45 5.82 3.60
CA GLN A 267 12.76 6.69 2.64
C GLN A 267 12.66 6.03 1.26
N LEU A 268 13.72 5.34 0.79
CA LEU A 268 13.67 4.56 -0.46
C LEU A 268 12.65 3.43 -0.40
N GLU A 269 12.54 2.74 0.73
CA GLU A 269 11.54 1.71 0.94
C GLU A 269 10.12 2.29 1.01
N LEU A 270 9.95 3.48 1.62
CA LEU A 270 8.69 4.21 1.62
C LEU A 270 8.27 4.60 0.19
N VAL A 271 9.19 5.17 -0.60
CA VAL A 271 8.94 5.51 -2.01
C VAL A 271 8.53 4.27 -2.81
N ARG A 272 9.21 3.14 -2.60
CA ARG A 272 8.84 1.86 -3.24
C ARG A 272 7.43 1.45 -2.85
N GLN A 273 7.08 1.50 -1.57
CA GLN A 273 5.74 1.16 -1.09
C GLN A 273 4.68 2.09 -1.68
N VAL A 274 4.94 3.40 -1.71
CA VAL A 274 4.04 4.38 -2.33
C VAL A 274 3.84 4.10 -3.81
N ALA A 275 4.89 3.81 -4.56
CA ALA A 275 4.81 3.52 -5.99
C ALA A 275 4.09 2.18 -6.28
N GLU A 276 4.40 1.14 -5.53
CA GLU A 276 3.92 -0.22 -5.78
C GLU A 276 2.58 -0.55 -5.10
N GLN A 277 2.14 0.25 -4.13
CA GLN A 277 0.86 0.04 -3.44
C GLN A 277 -0.27 0.03 -4.47
N ARG A 278 -1.03 -1.07 -4.51
CA ARG A 278 -2.20 -1.17 -5.37
C ARG A 278 -3.26 -0.18 -4.88
N GLY A 279 -3.64 0.76 -5.74
CA GLY A 279 -4.75 1.66 -5.47
C GLY A 279 -6.07 0.88 -5.47
N VAL A 280 -6.92 1.12 -4.49
CA VAL A 280 -8.30 0.65 -4.50
C VAL A 280 -9.18 1.89 -4.59
N GLN A 281 -9.66 2.18 -5.79
CA GLN A 281 -10.52 3.33 -6.00
C GLN A 281 -11.94 3.00 -5.52
N PRO A 282 -12.61 3.93 -4.81
CA PRO A 282 -14.00 3.73 -4.44
C PRO A 282 -14.89 3.67 -5.69
N ARG A 283 -15.96 2.87 -5.63
CA ARG A 283 -16.84 2.61 -6.80
C ARG A 283 -17.37 3.90 -7.44
N TRP A 284 -17.77 4.89 -6.65
CA TRP A 284 -18.31 6.15 -7.15
C TRP A 284 -17.26 6.95 -7.95
N ARG A 285 -15.97 6.85 -7.58
CA ARG A 285 -14.86 7.47 -8.33
C ARG A 285 -14.55 6.70 -9.60
N ALA A 286 -14.57 5.37 -9.53
CA ALA A 286 -14.32 4.52 -10.70
C ALA A 286 -15.44 4.62 -11.77
N GLN A 287 -16.66 4.98 -11.38
CA GLN A 287 -17.81 5.11 -12.28
C GLN A 287 -17.88 6.45 -13.02
N ARG A 288 -17.07 7.45 -12.64
CA ARG A 288 -17.12 8.80 -13.21
C ARG A 288 -15.74 9.29 -13.58
N ALA A 289 -15.61 9.90 -14.76
CA ALA A 289 -14.38 10.59 -15.12
C ALA A 289 -14.18 11.81 -14.21
N TYR A 290 -12.94 12.05 -13.79
CA TYR A 290 -12.53 13.24 -13.06
C TYR A 290 -11.19 13.72 -13.61
N LEU A 291 -10.90 15.00 -13.40
CA LEU A 291 -9.62 15.61 -13.76
C LEU A 291 -9.06 16.33 -12.54
N LEU A 292 -7.74 16.27 -12.38
CA LEU A 292 -7.02 17.00 -11.37
C LEU A 292 -6.28 18.14 -12.06
N ALA A 293 -6.64 19.38 -11.74
CA ALA A 293 -6.05 20.56 -12.37
C ALA A 293 -4.71 20.90 -11.71
N GLU A 294 -3.61 20.83 -12.47
CA GLU A 294 -2.30 21.32 -12.04
C GLU A 294 -2.13 22.82 -12.31
N ARG A 295 -2.82 23.33 -13.33
CA ARG A 295 -2.84 24.75 -13.71
C ARG A 295 -4.21 25.13 -14.23
N ALA A 296 -4.67 26.33 -13.88
CA ALA A 296 -5.90 26.91 -14.37
C ALA A 296 -5.64 28.38 -14.72
N ASP A 297 -5.97 28.77 -15.94
CA ASP A 297 -5.88 30.14 -16.43
C ASP A 297 -7.30 30.62 -16.77
N VAL A 298 -7.65 31.86 -16.39
CA VAL A 298 -8.97 32.44 -16.64
C VAL A 298 -8.81 33.54 -17.69
N THR A 299 -9.41 33.34 -18.87
CA THR A 299 -9.48 34.36 -19.91
C THR A 299 -10.88 34.99 -19.90
N PRO A 300 -11.02 36.28 -19.58
CA PRO A 300 -12.33 36.94 -19.63
C PRO A 300 -12.82 36.98 -21.07
N GLU A 301 -14.10 36.67 -21.27
CA GLU A 301 -14.73 36.83 -22.58
C GLU A 301 -14.75 38.32 -22.94
N PRO A 302 -14.28 38.72 -24.14
CA PRO A 302 -14.38 40.10 -24.57
C PRO A 302 -15.86 40.49 -24.69
N PRO A 303 -16.26 41.71 -24.30
CA PRO A 303 -17.64 42.15 -24.44
C PRO A 303 -18.07 42.08 -25.90
N ALA A 304 -19.29 41.58 -26.14
CA ALA A 304 -19.86 41.40 -27.48
C ALA A 304 -19.75 42.72 -28.28
N GLY A 305 -18.94 42.70 -29.36
CA GLY A 305 -18.66 43.87 -30.20
C GLY A 305 -17.19 44.30 -30.24
N TYR A 306 -16.30 43.72 -29.42
CA TYR A 306 -14.86 43.97 -29.55
C TYR A 306 -14.24 43.08 -30.64
N SER A 307 -14.14 43.60 -31.87
CA SER A 307 -13.16 43.10 -32.82
C SER A 307 -11.79 43.57 -32.36
N PRO A 308 -10.82 42.68 -32.04
CA PRO A 308 -9.46 43.15 -31.86
C PRO A 308 -9.05 43.76 -33.19
N GLU A 309 -8.74 45.06 -33.21
CA GLU A 309 -8.05 45.64 -34.34
C GLU A 309 -6.83 44.77 -34.59
N VAL A 310 -6.75 44.22 -35.80
CA VAL A 310 -5.55 43.55 -36.29
C VAL A 310 -4.49 44.64 -36.40
N GLY A 311 -3.86 44.94 -35.27
CA GLY A 311 -2.61 45.68 -35.20
C GLY A 311 -1.57 44.83 -35.88
N ALA A 312 -1.46 45.02 -37.20
CA ALA A 312 -0.38 44.53 -38.00
C ALA A 312 0.93 44.92 -37.30
N ALA A 313 1.64 43.91 -36.80
CA ALA A 313 3.06 44.04 -36.51
C ALA A 313 3.78 44.22 -37.85
N ALA A 314 3.76 45.45 -38.37
CA ALA A 314 4.78 45.96 -39.26
C ALA A 314 5.99 46.28 -38.38
N GLY A 315 7.08 45.53 -38.60
CA GLY A 315 8.28 45.60 -37.77
C GLY A 315 9.10 46.86 -37.93
N VAL A 316 10.00 47.07 -36.97
CA VAL A 316 11.31 47.74 -37.06
C VAL A 316 12.09 47.11 -35.89
N GLY A 317 13.14 46.31 -36.12
CA GLY A 317 14.51 46.76 -36.37
C GLY A 317 15.39 46.26 -35.24
#